data_AF-A0AAV0XCG6-F1
#
_entry.id   AF-A0AAV0XCG6-F1
#
_cell.length_a   1.000
_cell.length_b   1.000
_cell.length_c   1.000
_cell.angle_alpha   90.00
_cell.angle_beta   90.00
_cell.angle_gamma   90.00
#
_symmetry.space_group_name_H-M   'P 1'
#
loop_
_entity.id
_entity.type
_entity.pdbx_description
1 polymer ?
#
loop_
_entity_poly.entity_id
_entity_poly.type
_entity_poly.pdbx_seq_one_letter_code
_entity_poly.pdbx_strand_id
1 'polypeptide(L)'
;MSRSTRHNSLLEVLGVKAPLCYDKRLYTLNLSAKEKEKQEYYTNIESREEYIDSILDDLLPDDIRHLIVYEDELTQVGSFQKVFPTTSSSKYHKYFDSSRYYNMLLDAWECKYSNNRGEGIAVLEKLCQLKIHLEVPDIDED
;
A
#
# COMPACT_ATOMS: atom_id res chain seq x y z
N MET A 1 -27.82 -4.64 -21.70
CA MET A 1 -27.03 -5.83 -21.35
C MET A 1 -26.24 -5.52 -20.09
N SER A 2 -26.42 -6.31 -19.02
CA SER A 2 -25.76 -6.07 -17.73
C SER A 2 -24.23 -6.18 -17.85
N ARG A 3 -23.47 -5.36 -17.10
CA ARG A 3 -22.00 -5.41 -17.02
C ARG A 3 -21.48 -6.83 -16.68
N SER A 4 -22.26 -7.59 -15.89
CA SER A 4 -21.96 -8.97 -15.51
C SER A 4 -21.90 -9.92 -16.72
N THR A 5 -22.77 -9.73 -17.71
CA THR A 5 -22.82 -10.57 -18.92
C THR A 5 -21.59 -10.40 -19.80
N ARG A 6 -21.05 -9.17 -19.93
CA ARG A 6 -19.82 -8.91 -20.71
C ARG A 6 -18.56 -9.48 -20.04
N HIS A 7 -18.46 -9.39 -18.72
CA HIS A 7 -17.33 -9.93 -17.97
C HIS A 7 -17.24 -11.46 -18.11
N ASN A 8 -18.37 -12.16 -17.97
CA ASN A 8 -18.41 -13.62 -18.07
C ASN A 8 -18.06 -14.11 -19.49
N SER A 9 -18.53 -13.42 -20.54
CA SER A 9 -18.15 -13.76 -21.92
C SER A 9 -16.66 -13.56 -22.19
N LEU A 10 -16.03 -12.53 -21.60
CA LEU A 10 -14.59 -12.29 -21.72
C LEU A 10 -13.76 -13.37 -21.02
N LEU A 11 -14.19 -13.84 -19.84
CA LEU A 11 -13.55 -14.93 -19.13
C LEU A 11 -13.54 -16.24 -19.94
N GLU A 12 -14.68 -16.54 -20.57
CA GLU A 12 -14.84 -17.73 -21.42
C GLU A 12 -13.94 -17.66 -22.66
N VAL A 13 -13.87 -16.51 -23.33
CA VAL A 13 -13.00 -16.30 -24.50
C VAL A 13 -11.51 -16.39 -24.16
N LEU A 14 -11.11 -15.87 -23.01
CA LEU A 14 -9.71 -15.86 -22.56
C LEU A 14 -9.28 -17.18 -21.89
N GLY A 15 -10.20 -18.12 -21.66
CA GLY A 15 -9.93 -19.40 -21.00
C GLY A 15 -9.55 -19.27 -19.51
N VAL A 16 -9.86 -18.13 -18.88
CA VAL A 16 -9.47 -17.83 -17.50
C VAL A 16 -10.62 -18.20 -16.57
N LYS A 17 -10.37 -19.10 -15.61
CA LYS A 17 -11.36 -19.56 -14.62
C LYS A 17 -11.48 -18.67 -13.38
N ALA A 18 -10.53 -17.74 -13.22
CA ALA A 18 -10.51 -16.76 -12.15
C ALA A 18 -11.11 -15.44 -12.63
N PRO A 19 -11.66 -14.57 -11.74
CA PRO A 19 -11.99 -13.21 -12.12
C PRO A 19 -10.77 -12.57 -12.79
N LEU A 20 -11.02 -11.80 -13.87
CA LEU A 20 -9.97 -10.98 -14.50
C LEU A 20 -9.24 -10.25 -13.38
N CYS A 21 -7.91 -10.22 -13.43
CA CYS A 21 -6.96 -9.85 -12.36
C CYS A 21 -7.17 -8.46 -11.70
N TYR A 22 -8.27 -7.79 -12.01
CA TYR A 22 -8.73 -6.52 -11.54
C TYR A 22 -9.69 -6.68 -10.36
N ASP A 23 -9.20 -6.44 -9.15
CA ASP A 23 -10.04 -6.22 -7.98
C ASP A 23 -10.11 -4.73 -7.67
N LYS A 24 -11.29 -4.12 -7.87
CA LYS A 24 -11.52 -2.69 -7.63
C LYS A 24 -11.17 -2.25 -6.21
N ARG A 25 -11.22 -3.18 -5.23
CA ARG A 25 -10.96 -2.88 -3.81
C ARG A 25 -9.52 -2.45 -3.56
N LEU A 26 -8.58 -2.97 -4.36
CA LEU A 26 -7.16 -2.62 -4.28
C LEU A 26 -6.86 -1.17 -4.68
N TYR A 27 -7.77 -0.53 -5.40
CA TYR A 27 -7.62 0.83 -5.92
C TYR A 27 -8.57 1.82 -5.23
N THR A 28 -9.10 1.45 -4.07
CA THR A 28 -9.97 2.33 -3.27
C THR A 28 -9.14 3.45 -2.65
N LEU A 29 -9.59 4.69 -2.82
CA LEU A 29 -8.95 5.88 -2.23
C LEU A 29 -9.64 6.33 -0.93
N ASN A 30 -10.76 5.70 -0.60
CA ASN A 30 -11.50 6.00 0.62
C ASN A 30 -10.79 5.37 1.82
N LEU A 31 -10.65 6.18 2.87
CA LEU A 31 -10.09 5.77 4.15
C LEU A 31 -11.22 5.60 5.17
N SER A 32 -11.14 4.54 5.95
CA SER A 32 -11.96 4.33 7.15
C SER A 32 -11.63 5.38 8.21
N ALA A 33 -12.50 5.51 9.21
CA ALA A 33 -12.24 6.41 10.34
C ALA A 33 -10.93 6.07 11.05
N LYS A 34 -10.64 4.78 11.26
CA LYS A 34 -9.40 4.30 11.88
C LYS A 34 -8.16 4.64 11.04
N GLU A 35 -8.25 4.48 9.72
CA GLU A 35 -7.16 4.85 8.81
C GLU A 35 -6.91 6.35 8.82
N LYS A 36 -7.96 7.17 8.78
CA LYS A 36 -7.85 8.64 8.88
C LYS A 36 -7.19 9.07 10.19
N GLU A 37 -7.63 8.51 11.32
CA GLU A 37 -7.06 8.79 12.63
C GLU A 37 -5.57 8.43 12.70
N LYS A 38 -5.20 7.25 12.19
CA LYS A 38 -3.79 6.83 12.09
C LYS A 38 -2.99 7.80 11.22
N GLN A 39 -3.50 8.17 10.05
CA GLN A 39 -2.81 9.08 9.14
C GLN A 39 -2.60 10.45 9.76
N GLU A 40 -3.62 11.00 10.42
CA GLU A 40 -3.54 12.29 11.11
C GLU A 40 -2.54 12.25 12.27
N TYR A 41 -2.55 11.19 13.08
CA TYR A 41 -1.62 11.00 14.18
C TYR A 41 -0.16 11.05 13.71
N TYR A 42 0.20 10.23 12.73
CA TYR A 42 1.58 10.17 12.24
C TYR A 42 1.98 11.42 11.46
N THR A 43 1.06 12.05 10.73
CA THR A 43 1.35 13.30 9.99
C THR A 43 1.81 14.43 10.92
N ASN A 44 1.35 14.42 12.18
CA ASN A 44 1.73 15.41 13.20
C ASN A 44 3.04 15.08 13.93
N ILE A 45 3.67 13.92 13.67
CA ILE A 45 4.96 13.56 14.28
C ILE A 45 6.09 14.16 13.45
N GLU A 46 6.88 15.03 14.08
CA GLU A 46 8.05 15.66 13.44
C GLU A 46 9.31 14.81 13.53
N SER A 47 9.45 14.00 14.58
CA SER A 47 10.65 13.20 14.83
C SER A 47 10.60 11.86 14.09
N ARG A 48 11.64 11.60 13.28
CA ARG A 48 11.79 10.31 12.58
C ARG A 48 11.86 9.12 13.52
N GLU A 49 12.57 9.28 14.64
CA GLU A 49 12.79 8.22 15.62
C GLU A 49 11.48 7.78 16.30
N GLU A 50 10.49 8.68 16.38
CA GLU A 50 9.20 8.39 17.02
C GLU A 50 8.27 7.56 16.13
N TYR A 51 8.29 7.78 14.80
CA TYR A 51 7.39 7.07 13.88
C TYR A 51 7.99 5.81 13.24
N ILE A 52 9.31 5.72 13.10
CA ILE A 52 9.95 4.75 12.18
C ILE A 52 9.59 3.29 12.48
N ASP A 53 9.47 2.93 13.76
CA ASP A 53 9.08 1.58 14.16
C ASP A 53 7.57 1.48 14.40
N SER A 54 6.99 2.47 15.07
CA SER A 54 5.58 2.46 15.51
C SER A 54 4.58 2.46 14.35
N ILE A 55 4.89 3.11 13.23
CA ILE A 55 3.99 3.17 12.07
C ILE A 55 3.74 1.79 11.44
N LEU A 56 4.66 0.85 11.64
CA LEU A 56 4.60 -0.52 11.12
C LEU A 56 3.97 -1.52 12.09
N ASP A 57 3.67 -1.13 13.33
CA ASP A 57 3.13 -2.04 14.35
C ASP A 57 1.68 -2.47 14.06
N ASP A 58 0.84 -1.54 13.57
CA ASP A 58 -0.57 -1.80 13.21
C ASP A 58 -0.81 -1.43 11.74
N LEU A 59 -0.41 -2.29 10.80
CA LEU A 59 -0.66 -2.09 9.37
C LEU A 59 -2.15 -2.25 9.04
N LEU A 60 -2.77 -1.15 8.61
CA LEU A 60 -4.18 -1.11 8.23
C LEU A 60 -4.38 -1.52 6.76
N PRO A 61 -5.61 -1.85 6.33
CA PRO A 61 -5.89 -2.24 4.95
C PRO A 61 -5.32 -1.28 3.89
N ASP A 62 -5.46 0.03 4.10
CA ASP A 62 -4.88 1.06 3.23
C ASP A 62 -3.34 1.01 3.17
N ASP A 63 -2.67 0.86 4.32
CA ASP A 63 -1.22 0.75 4.40
C ASP A 63 -0.73 -0.44 3.59
N ILE A 64 -1.41 -1.58 3.77
CA ILE A 64 -1.04 -2.84 3.11
C ILE A 64 -1.17 -2.68 1.59
N ARG A 65 -2.23 -2.04 1.08
CA ARG A 65 -2.37 -1.77 -0.36
C ARG A 65 -1.22 -0.93 -0.90
N HIS A 66 -0.86 0.15 -0.20
CA HIS A 66 0.23 1.02 -0.60
C HIS A 66 1.58 0.29 -0.59
N LEU A 67 1.82 -0.56 0.41
CA LEU A 67 3.04 -1.37 0.51
C LEU A 67 3.12 -2.47 -0.57
N ILE A 68 1.99 -3.11 -0.90
CA ILE A 68 1.93 -4.09 -2.00
C ILE A 68 2.28 -3.40 -3.33
N VAL A 69 1.64 -2.27 -3.63
CA VAL A 69 1.91 -1.51 -4.86
C VAL A 69 3.38 -1.11 -4.92
N TYR A 70 3.94 -0.66 -3.79
CA TYR A 70 5.34 -0.27 -3.71
C TYR A 70 6.32 -1.41 -4.01
N GLU A 71 6.12 -2.60 -3.41
CA GLU A 71 6.95 -3.77 -3.70
C GLU A 71 6.77 -4.27 -5.14
N ASP A 72 5.54 -4.27 -5.66
CA ASP A 72 5.26 -4.63 -7.05
C ASP A 72 5.95 -3.69 -8.03
N GLU A 73 5.88 -2.37 -7.82
CA GLU A 73 6.59 -1.37 -8.62
C GLU A 73 8.10 -1.63 -8.62
N LEU A 74 8.66 -2.04 -7.47
CA LEU A 74 10.09 -2.33 -7.34
C LEU A 74 10.53 -3.56 -8.13
N THR A 75 9.68 -4.58 -8.24
CA THR A 75 9.96 -5.72 -9.12
C THR A 75 9.94 -5.35 -10.60
N GLN A 76 9.24 -4.26 -10.97
CA GLN A 76 9.06 -3.81 -12.34
C GLN A 76 10.02 -2.69 -12.77
N VAL A 77 10.89 -2.21 -11.87
CA VAL A 77 11.82 -1.09 -12.10
C VAL A 77 12.72 -1.30 -13.33
N GLY A 78 13.09 -2.54 -13.66
CA GLY A 78 13.88 -2.84 -14.86
C GLY A 78 15.19 -2.05 -14.92
N SER A 79 15.35 -1.19 -15.94
CA SER A 79 16.52 -0.32 -16.12
C SER A 79 16.42 1.04 -15.43
N PHE A 80 15.29 1.35 -14.79
CA PHE A 80 15.15 2.56 -14.00
C PHE A 80 15.83 2.39 -12.64
N GLN A 81 16.00 3.50 -11.92
CA GLN A 81 16.49 3.49 -10.56
C GLN A 81 15.47 4.17 -9.66
N LYS A 82 15.11 3.53 -8.56
CA LYS A 82 14.32 4.16 -7.51
C LYS A 82 15.12 5.32 -6.90
N VAL A 83 14.62 6.53 -7.08
CA VAL A 83 15.23 7.76 -6.53
C VAL A 83 14.72 8.04 -5.11
N PHE A 84 13.49 7.63 -4.79
CA PHE A 84 12.83 7.86 -3.51
C PHE A 84 11.67 6.86 -3.29
N PRO A 85 11.39 6.44 -2.04
CA PRO A 85 12.25 6.50 -0.87
C PRO A 85 13.37 5.45 -0.94
N THR A 86 14.52 5.79 -0.37
CA THR A 86 15.70 4.93 -0.19
C THR A 86 16.21 5.09 1.24
N THR A 87 17.10 4.20 1.68
CA THR A 87 17.71 4.26 3.02
C THR A 87 18.45 5.57 3.33
N SER A 88 18.79 6.36 2.31
CA SER A 88 19.51 7.63 2.46
C SER A 88 18.68 8.87 2.08
N SER A 89 17.43 8.70 1.62
CA SER A 89 16.63 9.82 1.12
C SER A 89 15.77 10.51 2.18
N SER A 90 15.75 10.01 3.42
CA SER A 90 15.01 10.60 4.54
C SER A 90 15.40 12.08 4.79
N LYS A 91 16.65 12.44 4.53
CA LYS A 91 17.14 13.84 4.60
C LYS A 91 16.39 14.82 3.69
N TYR A 92 15.70 14.33 2.67
CA TYR A 92 14.92 15.15 1.75
C TYR A 92 13.48 15.39 2.22
N HIS A 93 13.02 14.69 3.28
CA HIS A 93 11.66 14.85 3.80
C HIS A 93 11.33 16.30 4.18
N LYS A 94 12.33 17.03 4.71
CA LYS A 94 12.22 18.45 5.08
C LYS A 94 11.95 19.43 3.93
N TYR A 95 12.10 18.99 2.67
CA TYR A 95 11.87 19.85 1.50
C TYR A 95 10.47 19.66 0.89
N PHE A 96 9.66 18.74 1.41
CA PHE A 96 8.27 18.61 0.99
C PHE A 96 7.40 19.60 1.78
N ASP A 97 6.45 20.25 1.10
CA ASP A 97 5.54 21.23 1.70
C ASP A 97 4.64 20.62 2.80
N SER A 98 4.46 19.30 2.82
CA SER A 98 3.75 18.59 3.89
C SER A 98 4.34 17.22 4.18
N SER A 99 4.30 16.81 5.45
CA SER A 99 4.53 15.42 5.83
C SER A 99 3.40 14.58 5.23
N ARG A 100 3.70 13.86 4.15
CA ARG A 100 2.74 12.92 3.59
C ARG A 100 2.92 11.61 4.33
N TYR A 101 1.87 11.19 5.04
CA TYR A 101 1.81 9.91 5.74
C TYR A 101 2.47 8.74 4.97
N TYR A 102 2.14 8.60 3.67
CA TYR A 102 2.71 7.54 2.84
C TYR A 102 4.23 7.63 2.67
N ASN A 103 4.81 8.84 2.65
CA ASN A 103 6.27 8.99 2.61
C ASN A 103 6.91 8.48 3.92
N MET A 104 6.25 8.71 5.06
CA MET A 104 6.69 8.20 6.36
C MET A 104 6.59 6.67 6.41
N LEU A 105 5.45 6.11 5.94
CA LEU A 105 5.21 4.68 5.86
C LEU A 105 6.27 3.98 5.00
N LEU A 106 6.56 4.52 3.83
CA LEU A 106 7.55 3.94 2.92
C LEU A 106 8.99 4.13 3.41
N ASP A 107 9.32 5.23 4.10
CA ASP A 107 10.63 5.39 4.75
C ASP A 107 10.83 4.39 5.89
N ALA A 108 9.81 4.17 6.72
CA ALA A 108 9.82 3.13 7.75
C ALA A 108 10.00 1.73 7.15
N TRP A 109 9.23 1.42 6.09
CA TRP A 109 9.33 0.16 5.39
C TRP A 109 10.72 -0.09 4.79
N GLU A 110 11.28 0.92 4.10
CA GLU A 110 12.64 0.85 3.57
C GLU A 110 13.69 0.73 4.67
N CYS A 111 13.53 1.46 5.79
CA CYS A 111 14.45 1.39 6.91
C CYS A 111 14.51 -0.03 7.50
N LYS A 112 13.36 -0.70 7.61
CA LYS A 112 13.25 -2.04 8.20
C LYS A 112 13.63 -3.16 7.23
N TYR A 113 13.14 -3.13 6.00
CA TYR A 113 13.20 -4.27 5.08
C TYR A 113 14.13 -4.09 3.88
N SER A 114 14.78 -2.94 3.68
CA SER A 114 15.68 -2.75 2.53
C SER A 114 16.81 -3.78 2.44
N ASN A 115 17.39 -4.17 3.58
CA ASN A 115 18.46 -5.17 3.66
C ASN A 115 17.95 -6.61 3.58
N ASN A 116 16.67 -6.84 3.89
CA ASN A 116 16.03 -8.16 3.88
C ASN A 116 14.61 -8.11 3.33
N ARG A 117 14.52 -7.79 2.03
CA ARG A 117 13.24 -7.63 1.30
C ARG A 117 12.32 -8.84 1.43
N GLY A 118 12.89 -10.04 1.44
CA GLY A 118 12.13 -11.29 1.54
C GLY A 118 11.30 -11.38 2.83
N GLU A 119 11.78 -10.80 3.94
CA GLU A 119 11.03 -10.76 5.19
C GLU A 119 9.84 -9.79 5.11
N GLY A 120 10.03 -8.62 4.50
CA GLY A 120 8.94 -7.66 4.27
C GLY A 120 7.85 -8.26 3.37
N ILE A 121 8.25 -8.92 2.29
CA ILE A 121 7.33 -9.63 1.38
C ILE A 121 6.58 -10.72 2.15
N ALA A 122 7.25 -11.52 2.98
CA ALA A 122 6.60 -12.57 3.76
C ALA A 122 5.55 -12.01 4.75
N VAL A 123 5.79 -10.82 5.33
CA VAL A 123 4.80 -10.12 6.16
C VAL A 123 3.59 -9.72 5.33
N LEU A 124 3.78 -9.09 4.17
CA LEU A 124 2.69 -8.71 3.27
C LEU A 124 1.91 -9.94 2.78
N GLU A 125 2.59 -11.03 2.41
CA GLU A 125 1.97 -12.28 2.00
C GLU A 125 1.05 -12.84 3.09
N LYS A 126 1.50 -12.84 4.36
CA LYS A 126 0.69 -13.28 5.50
C LYS A 126 -0.57 -12.42 5.66
N LEU A 127 -0.44 -11.10 5.57
CA LEU A 127 -1.57 -10.16 5.65
C LEU A 127 -2.53 -10.32 4.46
N CYS A 128 -1.99 -10.63 3.28
CA CYS A 128 -2.77 -10.94 2.08
C CYS A 128 -3.55 -12.24 2.21
N GLN A 129 -2.96 -13.29 2.80
CA GLN A 129 -3.66 -14.55 3.09
C GLN A 129 -4.84 -14.35 4.05
N LEU A 130 -4.71 -13.40 4.99
CA LEU A 130 -5.80 -12.97 5.88
C LEU A 130 -6.82 -12.05 5.20
N LYS A 131 -6.59 -11.65 3.95
CA LYS A 131 -7.47 -10.80 3.13
C LYS A 131 -7.68 -9.38 3.67
N ILE A 132 -6.79 -8.90 4.55
CA ILE A 132 -6.92 -7.56 5.18
C ILE A 132 -6.89 -6.45 4.12
N HIS A 133 -6.00 -6.54 3.13
CA HIS A 133 -5.94 -5.63 1.97
C HIS A 133 -7.25 -5.50 1.17
N LEU A 134 -8.20 -6.43 1.33
CA LEU A 134 -9.51 -6.40 0.65
C LEU A 134 -10.61 -5.73 1.49
N GLU A 135 -10.33 -5.33 2.73
CA GLU A 135 -11.25 -4.64 3.63
C GLU A 135 -11.37 -3.18 3.22
N VAL A 136 -12.43 -2.83 2.49
CA VAL A 136 -12.69 -1.45 2.07
C VAL A 136 -13.67 -0.80 3.04
N PRO A 137 -13.54 0.51 3.32
CA PRO A 137 -14.55 1.23 4.10
C PRO A 137 -15.91 1.14 3.42
N ASP A 138 -16.97 1.00 4.22
CA ASP A 138 -18.33 1.11 3.71
C ASP A 138 -18.49 2.51 3.09
N ILE A 139 -18.87 2.55 1.82
CA ILE A 139 -19.25 3.79 1.16
C ILE A 139 -20.66 4.07 1.68
N ASP A 140 -20.81 5.04 2.58
CA ASP A 140 -22.11 5.66 2.79
C ASP A 140 -22.51 6.27 1.43
N GLU A 141 -23.40 5.59 0.70
CA GLU A 141 -24.03 6.12 -0.51
C GLU A 141 -24.98 7.25 -0.08
N ASP A 142 -24.44 8.47 0.03
CA ASP A 142 -25.23 9.71 0.10
C ASP A 142 -25.84 10.06 -1.28
#